data_AF-A0A0C3K461-F1
#
_entry.id   AF-A0A0C3K461-F1
#
_cell.length_a   1.000
_cell.length_b   1.000
_cell.length_c   1.000
_cell.angle_alpha   90.00
_cell.angle_beta   90.00
_cell.angle_gamma   90.00
#
_symmetry.space_group_name_H-M   'P 1'
#
loop_
_entity.id
_entity.type
_entity.pdbx_description
1 polymer ?
#
loop_
_entity_poly.entity_id
_entity_poly.type
_entity_poly.pdbx_seq_one_letter_code
_entity_poly.pdbx_strand_id
1 'polypeptide(L)'
;MLVKDLPTHKAVSGTQEEIALLEFLLKSLPCAGNGGFKDPVFETAVAHLRAKLPAYKGAPKHRLACKCKWHGDLKRMYALVNDLGSATGWTWSDEHGYGIKDDNDPWWLAQLQVLLLST
;
A
#
# COMPACT_ATOMS: atom_id res chain seq x y z
N MET A 1 39.07 -8.01 2.47
CA MET A 1 38.36 -7.56 3.69
C MET A 1 36.90 -7.47 3.34
N LEU A 2 36.06 -8.20 4.09
CA LEU A 2 34.69 -8.56 3.76
C LEU A 2 33.74 -7.36 3.80
N VAL A 3 32.99 -7.15 2.71
CA VAL A 3 31.72 -6.42 2.72
C VAL A 3 30.73 -7.31 3.46
N LYS A 4 30.63 -7.13 4.77
CA LYS A 4 29.63 -7.80 5.61
C LYS A 4 28.64 -6.76 6.10
N ASP A 5 27.38 -7.12 5.94
CA ASP A 5 26.21 -6.57 6.63
C ASP A 5 25.51 -5.36 5.99
N LEU A 6 25.23 -5.46 4.69
CA LEU A 6 23.98 -4.89 4.18
C LEU A 6 22.84 -5.87 4.55
N PRO A 7 21.77 -5.45 5.24
CA PRO A 7 20.62 -6.32 5.52
C PRO A 7 19.86 -6.60 4.22
N THR A 8 20.34 -7.56 3.43
CA THR A 8 19.54 -8.24 2.40
C THR A 8 18.61 -9.22 3.10
N HIS A 9 17.58 -8.74 3.78
CA HIS A 9 16.43 -9.59 4.11
C HIS A 9 15.21 -8.73 4.44
N LYS A 10 14.18 -8.81 3.58
CA LYS A 10 12.74 -8.58 3.88
C LYS A 10 12.09 -7.22 3.56
N ALA A 11 12.28 -6.66 2.35
CA ALA A 11 11.42 -5.54 1.89
C ALA A 11 10.91 -5.60 0.44
N VAL A 12 11.57 -6.32 -0.48
CA VAL A 12 11.27 -6.15 -1.93
C VAL A 12 10.05 -6.95 -2.44
N SER A 13 9.61 -8.03 -1.78
CA SER A 13 8.52 -8.86 -2.32
C SER A 13 7.10 -8.39 -1.96
N GLY A 14 6.95 -7.47 -0.99
CA GLY A 14 5.64 -6.93 -0.61
C GLY A 14 5.11 -5.90 -1.61
N THR A 15 6.00 -5.04 -2.11
CA THR A 15 5.63 -3.90 -2.97
C THR A 15 5.11 -4.35 -4.34
N GLN A 16 5.73 -5.32 -4.99
CA GLN A 16 5.25 -5.80 -6.31
C GLN A 16 3.88 -6.48 -6.23
N GLU A 17 3.60 -7.22 -5.15
CA GLU A 17 2.27 -7.80 -4.93
C GLU A 17 1.22 -6.72 -4.67
N GLU A 18 1.55 -5.75 -3.82
CA GLU A 18 0.65 -4.64 -3.47
C GLU A 18 0.36 -3.77 -4.69
N ILE A 19 1.38 -3.45 -5.50
CA ILE A 19 1.22 -2.76 -6.79
C ILE A 19 0.30 -3.57 -7.72
N ALA A 20 0.56 -4.86 -7.91
CA ALA A 20 -0.27 -5.69 -8.79
C ALA A 20 -1.72 -5.82 -8.29
N LEU A 21 -1.93 -5.88 -6.98
CA LEU A 21 -3.27 -5.86 -6.38
C LEU A 21 -3.96 -4.51 -6.64
N LEU A 22 -3.27 -3.39 -6.40
CA LEU A 22 -3.82 -2.05 -6.62
C LEU A 22 -4.15 -1.80 -8.09
N GLU A 23 -3.27 -2.17 -9.02
CA GLU A 23 -3.52 -2.08 -10.46
C GLU A 23 -4.75 -2.89 -10.88
N PHE A 24 -4.92 -4.10 -10.32
CA PHE A 24 -6.07 -4.94 -10.60
C PHE A 24 -7.37 -4.34 -10.04
N LEU A 25 -7.34 -3.87 -8.80
CA LEU A 25 -8.50 -3.24 -8.16
C LEU A 25 -8.89 -1.95 -8.86
N LEU A 26 -7.92 -1.16 -9.32
CA LEU A 26 -8.15 0.06 -10.11
C LEU A 26 -8.91 -0.27 -11.40
N LYS A 27 -8.49 -1.30 -12.14
CA LYS A 27 -9.21 -1.78 -13.34
C LYS A 27 -10.59 -2.34 -13.02
N SER A 28 -10.78 -2.84 -11.80
CA SER A 28 -12.03 -3.41 -11.32
C SER A 28 -12.96 -2.38 -10.66
N LEU A 29 -12.60 -1.08 -10.66
CA LEU A 29 -13.42 -0.01 -10.06
C LEU A 29 -14.89 0.00 -10.52
N PRO A 30 -15.23 -0.24 -11.81
CA PRO A 30 -16.62 -0.32 -12.24
C PRO A 30 -17.44 -1.42 -11.54
N CYS A 31 -16.77 -2.43 -10.97
CA CYS A 31 -17.38 -3.51 -10.21
C CYS A 31 -17.53 -3.20 -8.70
N ALA A 32 -17.02 -2.05 -8.23
CA ALA A 32 -17.21 -1.59 -6.87
C ALA A 32 -18.61 -0.98 -6.71
N GLY A 33 -19.37 -1.46 -5.73
CA GLY A 33 -20.65 -0.83 -5.36
C GLY A 33 -20.48 0.20 -4.24
N ASN A 34 -21.60 0.71 -3.69
CA ASN A 34 -21.59 1.62 -2.54
C ASN A 34 -20.83 1.09 -1.31
N GLY A 35 -20.63 -0.23 -1.19
CA GLY A 35 -19.85 -0.87 -0.13
C GLY A 35 -18.40 -1.21 -0.49
N GLY A 36 -17.92 -0.84 -1.67
CA GLY A 36 -16.61 -1.21 -2.21
C GLY A 36 -16.59 -2.55 -2.97
N PHE A 37 -15.42 -3.16 -3.08
CA PHE A 37 -15.22 -4.43 -3.79
C PHE A 37 -15.84 -5.60 -3.03
N LYS A 38 -16.54 -6.47 -3.77
CA LYS A 38 -17.11 -7.71 -3.23
C LYS A 38 -16.13 -8.87 -3.35
N ASP A 39 -16.41 -9.94 -2.62
CA ASP A 39 -15.60 -11.16 -2.59
C ASP A 39 -15.20 -11.72 -3.97
N PRO A 40 -16.07 -11.73 -5.01
CA PRO A 40 -15.67 -12.21 -6.35
C PRO A 40 -14.53 -11.42 -7.00
N VAL A 41 -14.43 -10.11 -6.73
CA VAL A 41 -13.32 -9.27 -7.22
C VAL A 41 -12.02 -9.74 -6.59
N PHE A 42 -12.03 -10.03 -5.29
CA PHE A 42 -10.84 -10.53 -4.58
C PHE A 42 -10.45 -11.95 -4.98
N GLU A 43 -11.39 -12.83 -5.33
CA GLU A 43 -11.07 -14.13 -5.92
C GLU A 43 -10.37 -13.99 -7.27
N THR A 44 -10.88 -13.10 -8.11
CA THR A 44 -10.27 -12.80 -9.42
C THR A 44 -8.89 -12.15 -9.25
N ALA A 45 -8.73 -11.28 -8.25
CA ALA A 45 -7.44 -10.67 -7.92
C ALA A 45 -6.41 -11.74 -7.51
N VAL A 46 -6.80 -12.75 -6.74
CA VAL A 46 -5.91 -13.87 -6.38
C VAL A 46 -5.44 -14.62 -7.62
N ALA A 47 -6.36 -14.92 -8.55
CA ALA A 47 -6.00 -15.58 -9.81
C ALA A 47 -5.04 -14.70 -10.64
N HIS A 48 -5.30 -13.39 -10.71
CA HIS A 48 -4.44 -12.42 -11.39
C HIS A 48 -3.03 -12.37 -10.79
N LEU A 49 -2.92 -12.30 -9.46
CA LEU A 49 -1.64 -12.26 -8.75
C LEU A 49 -0.84 -13.55 -8.98
N ARG A 50 -1.48 -14.72 -8.92
CA ARG A 50 -0.82 -16.01 -9.21
C ARG A 50 -0.29 -16.09 -10.63
N ALA A 51 -1.04 -15.57 -11.60
CA ALA A 51 -0.62 -15.56 -13.00
C ALA A 51 0.54 -14.56 -13.24
N LYS A 52 0.49 -13.38 -12.60
CA LYS A 52 1.47 -12.31 -12.78
C LYS A 52 2.77 -12.55 -12.01
N LEU A 53 2.71 -13.26 -10.88
CA LEU A 53 3.84 -13.53 -9.99
C LEU A 53 3.99 -15.05 -9.75
N PRO A 54 4.35 -15.84 -10.79
CA PRO A 54 4.41 -17.30 -10.69
C PRO A 54 5.54 -17.81 -9.77
N ALA A 55 6.57 -16.99 -9.55
CA ALA A 55 7.71 -17.32 -8.68
C ALA A 55 7.48 -16.94 -7.20
N TYR A 56 6.23 -16.74 -6.77
CA TYR A 56 5.95 -16.30 -5.42
C TYR A 56 6.42 -17.33 -4.38
N LYS A 57 7.41 -16.93 -3.56
CA LYS A 57 8.00 -17.77 -2.50
C LYS A 57 7.26 -17.70 -1.16
N GLY A 58 6.14 -16.99 -1.08
CA GLY A 58 5.36 -16.83 0.15
C GLY A 58 4.19 -17.81 0.27
N ALA A 59 3.48 -17.76 1.39
CA ALA A 59 2.30 -18.59 1.63
C ALA A 59 1.23 -18.34 0.54
N PRO A 60 0.50 -19.39 0.10
CA PRO A 60 -0.54 -19.25 -0.93
C PRO A 60 -1.53 -18.14 -0.56
N LYS A 61 -1.57 -17.08 -1.38
CA LYS A 61 -2.55 -16.01 -1.18
C LYS A 61 -3.93 -16.57 -1.48
N HIS A 62 -4.82 -16.43 -0.50
CA HIS A 62 -6.26 -16.66 -0.62
C HIS A 62 -7.02 -15.33 -0.59
N ARG A 63 -8.28 -15.32 -1.04
CA ARG A 63 -9.16 -14.14 -1.10
C ARG A 63 -9.12 -13.28 0.15
N LEU A 64 -9.17 -13.91 1.32
CA LEU A 64 -9.17 -13.21 2.61
C LEU A 64 -7.90 -12.38 2.82
N ALA A 65 -6.74 -12.85 2.36
CA ALA A 65 -5.48 -12.11 2.48
C ALA A 65 -5.49 -10.85 1.60
N CYS A 66 -6.01 -10.92 0.37
CA CYS A 66 -6.14 -9.74 -0.49
C CYS A 66 -7.13 -8.74 0.09
N LYS A 67 -8.26 -9.23 0.62
CA LYS A 67 -9.28 -8.41 1.26
C LYS A 67 -8.74 -7.70 2.53
N CYS A 68 -8.05 -8.43 3.40
CA CYS A 68 -7.41 -7.87 4.59
C CYS A 68 -6.32 -6.87 4.22
N LYS A 69 -5.50 -7.15 3.21
CA LYS A 69 -4.48 -6.21 2.74
C LYS A 69 -5.11 -4.91 2.21
N TRP A 70 -6.18 -5.00 1.42
CA TRP A 70 -6.90 -3.83 0.92
C TRP A 70 -7.55 -3.01 2.05
N HIS A 71 -8.35 -3.64 2.91
CA HIS A 71 -9.13 -2.93 3.93
C HIS A 71 -8.31 -2.54 5.17
N GLY A 72 -7.37 -3.39 5.59
CA GLY A 72 -6.58 -3.21 6.81
C GLY A 72 -5.42 -2.24 6.62
N ASP A 73 -4.75 -2.32 5.46
CA ASP A 73 -3.51 -1.57 5.23
C ASP A 73 -3.73 -0.49 4.16
N LEU A 74 -3.97 -0.89 2.91
CA LEU A 74 -3.82 0.01 1.75
C LEU A 74 -4.86 1.14 1.74
N LYS A 75 -6.14 0.81 1.87
CA LYS A 75 -7.22 1.81 1.87
C LYS A 75 -7.11 2.75 3.07
N ARG A 76 -6.70 2.22 4.23
CA ARG A 76 -6.53 3.02 5.46
C ARG A 76 -5.35 3.98 5.35
N MET A 77 -4.20 3.51 4.85
CA MET A 77 -3.04 4.35 4.61
C MET A 77 -3.35 5.46 3.61
N TYR A 78 -4.07 5.14 2.51
CA TYR A 78 -4.51 6.14 1.56
C TYR A 78 -5.39 7.21 2.21
N ALA A 79 -6.39 6.81 3.00
CA ALA A 79 -7.26 7.76 3.70
C ALA A 79 -6.46 8.68 4.64
N LEU A 80 -5.57 8.11 5.46
CA LEU A 80 -4.71 8.87 6.35
C LEU A 80 -3.85 9.90 5.60
N VAL A 81 -3.22 9.47 4.51
CA VAL A 81 -2.39 10.33 3.68
C VAL A 81 -3.20 11.45 3.02
N ASN A 82 -4.41 11.15 2.57
CA ASN A 82 -5.31 12.13 1.96
C ASN A 82 -5.83 13.15 2.99
N ASP A 83 -6.17 12.69 4.20
CA ASP A 83 -6.60 13.55 5.30
C ASP A 83 -5.45 14.47 5.74
N LEU A 84 -4.23 13.92 5.84
CA LEU A 84 -3.03 14.70 6.12
C LEU A 84 -2.81 15.76 5.05
N GLY A 85 -2.87 15.39 3.76
CA GLY A 85 -2.70 16.35 2.67
C GLY A 85 -3.74 17.47 2.69
N SER A 86 -4.98 17.14 3.04
CA SER A 86 -6.08 18.10 3.18
C SER A 86 -5.87 19.06 4.36
N ALA A 87 -5.29 18.58 5.47
CA ALA A 87 -5.03 19.38 6.66
C ALA A 87 -3.79 20.28 6.52
N THR A 88 -2.76 19.83 5.81
CA THR A 88 -1.46 20.52 5.70
C THR A 88 -1.31 21.35 4.44
N GLY A 89 -2.21 21.20 3.47
CA GLY A 89 -2.09 21.81 2.14
C GLY A 89 -1.02 21.16 1.27
N TRP A 90 -0.60 19.94 1.59
CA TRP A 90 0.35 19.21 0.76
C TRP A 90 -0.25 18.82 -0.59
N THR A 91 0.53 19.04 -1.64
CA THR A 91 0.23 18.55 -2.98
C THR A 91 1.12 17.36 -3.31
N TRP A 92 0.50 16.20 -3.54
CA TRP A 92 1.16 15.05 -4.14
C TRP A 92 1.66 15.37 -5.55
N SER A 93 2.86 14.93 -5.89
CA SER A 93 3.34 14.86 -7.27
C SER A 93 3.74 13.43 -7.62
N ASP A 94 3.46 12.99 -8.85
CA ASP A 94 3.83 11.62 -9.27
C ASP A 94 5.35 11.43 -9.37
N GLU A 95 6.12 12.53 -9.50
CA GLU A 95 7.58 12.50 -9.60
C GLU A 95 8.27 12.48 -8.22
N HIS A 96 7.77 13.26 -7.25
CA HIS A 96 8.43 13.46 -5.95
C HIS A 96 7.58 12.99 -4.75
N GLY A 97 6.40 12.41 -4.99
CA GLY A 97 5.44 12.10 -3.95
C GLY A 97 5.04 13.35 -3.17
N TYR A 98 5.08 13.27 -1.84
CA TYR A 98 4.91 14.41 -0.93
C TYR A 98 6.21 15.21 -0.68
N GLY A 99 7.28 14.94 -1.42
CA GLY A 99 8.58 15.61 -1.21
C GLY A 99 9.32 15.18 0.06
N ILE A 100 8.83 14.17 0.78
CA ILE A 100 9.49 13.55 1.94
C ILE A 100 10.65 12.70 1.42
N LYS A 101 11.88 13.06 1.80
CA LYS A 101 13.09 12.37 1.33
C LYS A 101 13.70 11.42 2.36
N ASP A 102 13.32 11.54 3.63
CA ASP A 102 13.85 10.76 4.75
C ASP A 102 12.74 10.49 5.80
N ASP A 103 12.73 9.29 6.38
CA ASP A 103 11.82 8.89 7.45
C ASP A 103 12.04 9.70 8.75
N ASN A 104 13.21 10.32 8.90
CA ASN A 104 13.56 11.22 9.99
C ASN A 104 13.45 12.70 9.61
N ASP A 105 12.78 13.03 8.50
CA ASP A 105 12.52 14.43 8.17
C ASP A 105 11.82 15.08 9.39
N PRO A 106 12.44 16.10 10.04
CA PRO A 106 11.87 16.72 11.24
C PRO A 106 10.46 17.25 10.99
N TRP A 107 10.15 17.56 9.73
CA TRP A 107 8.83 17.96 9.28
C TRP A 107 7.82 16.81 9.31
N TRP A 108 8.22 15.59 8.95
CA TRP A 108 7.38 14.39 9.06
C TRP A 108 7.02 14.07 10.51
N LEU A 109 8.01 14.13 11.41
CA LEU A 109 7.82 13.85 12.83
C LEU A 109 6.87 14.85 13.51
N ALA A 110 6.97 16.14 13.18
CA ALA A 110 6.09 17.17 13.71
C ALA A 110 4.62 16.93 13.35
N GLN A 111 4.34 16.41 12.15
CA GLN A 111 2.98 16.17 11.67
C GLN A 111 2.35 14.91 12.25
N LEU A 112 3.12 13.84 12.43
CA LEU A 112 2.65 12.68 13.21
C LEU A 112 2.21 13.09 14.62
N GLN A 113 2.92 14.06 15.21
CA GLN A 113 2.59 14.59 16.53
C GLN A 113 1.27 15.37 16.54
N VAL A 114 1.02 16.22 15.54
CA VAL A 114 -0.28 16.93 15.39
C VAL A 114 -1.42 15.92 15.26
N LEU A 115 -1.24 14.88 14.45
CA LEU A 115 -2.27 13.89 14.18
C LEU A 115 -2.59 13.00 15.39
N LEU A 116 -1.58 12.67 16.20
CA LEU A 116 -1.74 11.92 17.46
C LEU A 116 -2.35 12.74 18.60
N LEU A 117 -2.24 14.07 18.55
CA LEU A 117 -2.80 14.99 19.54
C LEU A 117 -4.22 15.45 19.20
N SER A 118 -4.71 15.13 17.99
CA SER A 118 -6.03 15.52 17.48
C SER A 118 -7.10 14.43 17.63
N THR A 119 -6.74 13.28 18.21
CA THR A 119 -7.61 12.12 18.50
C THR A 119 -7.86 11.97 20.00
#